data_AF-A0A351KSG9-F1
#
_entry.id   AF-A0A351KSG9-F1
#
_cell.length_a   1.000
_cell.length_b   1.000
_cell.length_c   1.000
_cell.angle_alpha   90.00
_cell.angle_beta   90.00
_cell.angle_gamma   90.00
#
_symmetry.space_group_name_H-M   'P 1'
#
loop_
_entity.id
_entity.type
_entity.pdbx_description
1 polymer ?
#
loop_
_entity_poly.entity_id
_entity_poly.type
_entity_poly.pdbx_seq_one_letter_code
_entity_poly.pdbx_strand_id
1 'polypeptide(L)'
;ATLLSRLQRGTLVLENYELLKAFPGIETHEARVTIPIFPNDQDIDRLSNTVDRWIDQHGDIHGYIIESHGFYTWGGSVDEALRHLEALEFLFDIESRLHGAI
;
A
#
# COMPACT_ATOMS: atom_id res chain seq x y z
N ALA A 1 -8.47 -1.58 -2.93
CA ALA A 1 -7.44 -0.67 -3.52
C ALA A 1 -7.94 0.23 -4.68
N THR A 2 -8.57 -0.33 -5.72
CA THR A 2 -8.94 0.42 -6.95
C THR A 2 -9.82 1.64 -6.69
N LEU A 3 -10.86 1.51 -5.86
CA LEU A 3 -11.72 2.63 -5.48
C LEU A 3 -10.96 3.69 -4.67
N LEU A 4 -10.17 3.25 -3.69
CA LEU A 4 -9.34 4.14 -2.87
C LEU A 4 -8.41 5.02 -3.71
N SER A 5 -7.79 4.45 -4.75
CA SER A 5 -6.91 5.20 -5.66
C SER A 5 -7.62 6.30 -6.47
N ARG A 6 -8.96 6.31 -6.48
CA ARG A 6 -9.77 7.38 -7.08
C ARG A 6 -10.15 8.46 -6.06
N LEU A 7 -10.19 8.10 -4.77
CA LEU A 7 -10.50 9.00 -3.66
C LEU A 7 -9.25 9.73 -3.16
N GLN A 8 -8.09 9.08 -3.23
CA GLN A 8 -6.81 9.57 -2.72
C GLN A 8 -5.70 9.46 -3.78
N ARG A 9 -4.78 10.43 -3.79
CA ARG A 9 -3.68 10.51 -4.75
C ARG A 9 -2.33 10.68 -4.04
N GLY A 10 -1.26 10.26 -4.71
CA GLY A 10 0.11 10.39 -4.25
C GLY A 10 0.48 9.35 -3.20
N THR A 11 -0.04 9.47 -1.99
CA THR A 11 0.24 8.53 -0.89
C THR A 11 -0.98 8.32 0.00
N LEU A 12 -1.21 7.08 0.39
CA LEU A 12 -2.08 6.71 1.48
C LEU A 12 -1.26 6.51 2.76
N VAL A 13 -1.75 7.04 3.88
CA VAL A 13 -1.14 6.84 5.18
C VAL A 13 -2.06 5.96 6.01
N LEU A 14 -1.53 4.83 6.46
CA LEU A 14 -2.20 3.92 7.39
C LEU A 14 -1.55 4.12 8.76
N GLU A 15 -2.32 4.58 9.73
CA GLU A 15 -1.81 4.89 11.08
C GLU A 15 -2.82 4.46 12.15
N ASN A 16 -2.32 4.07 13.32
CA ASN A 16 -3.13 3.71 14.49
C ASN A 16 -4.03 2.45 14.31
N TYR A 17 -3.67 1.55 13.40
CA TYR A 17 -4.34 0.26 13.22
C TYR A 17 -3.51 -0.88 13.84
N GLU A 18 -4.13 -1.70 14.70
CA GLU A 18 -3.48 -2.88 15.30
C GLU A 18 -3.00 -3.88 14.22
N LEU A 19 -3.70 -3.93 13.08
CA LEU A 19 -3.37 -4.80 11.97
C LEU A 19 -2.04 -4.46 11.29
N LEU A 20 -1.45 -3.28 11.56
CA LEU A 20 -0.12 -2.91 11.06
C LEU A 20 0.99 -3.83 11.58
N LYS A 21 0.77 -4.54 12.70
CA LYS A 21 1.69 -5.57 13.21
C LYS A 21 1.81 -6.79 12.30
N ALA A 22 0.97 -6.89 11.27
CA ALA A 22 1.11 -7.91 10.23
C ALA A 22 2.38 -7.73 9.38
N PHE A 23 2.96 -6.52 9.35
CA PHE A 23 4.14 -6.19 8.57
C PHE A 23 5.44 -6.34 9.39
N PRO A 24 6.52 -6.83 8.78
CA PRO A 24 7.81 -7.00 9.45
C PRO A 24 8.37 -5.66 9.92
N GLY A 25 8.94 -5.63 11.13
CA GLY A 25 9.54 -4.43 11.72
C GLY A 25 8.55 -3.50 12.42
N ILE A 26 7.25 -3.81 12.41
CA ILE A 26 6.21 -3.05 13.11
C ILE A 26 5.79 -3.77 14.39
N GLU A 27 6.24 -3.26 15.54
CA GLU A 27 5.96 -3.88 16.85
C GLU A 27 4.84 -3.15 17.63
N THR A 28 4.47 -1.94 17.23
CA THR A 28 3.51 -1.10 17.95
C THR A 28 2.38 -0.61 17.04
N HIS A 29 1.24 -0.28 17.64
CA HIS A 29 0.08 0.26 16.93
C HIS A 29 0.25 1.75 16.58
N GLU A 30 1.21 2.43 17.20
CA GLU A 30 1.62 3.81 16.87
C GLU A 30 2.42 3.89 15.56
N ALA A 31 2.54 2.77 14.84
CA ALA A 31 3.21 2.73 13.56
C ALA A 31 2.42 3.43 12.47
N ARG A 32 3.17 4.02 11.54
CA ARG A 32 2.68 4.72 10.36
C ARG A 32 3.25 4.05 9.13
N VAL A 33 2.39 3.46 8.32
CA VAL A 33 2.75 2.84 7.04
C VAL A 33 2.29 3.75 5.91
N THR A 34 3.23 4.13 5.04
CA THR A 34 2.92 4.90 3.83
C THR A 34 2.83 3.96 2.64
N ILE A 35 1.69 3.99 1.95
CA ILE A 35 1.43 3.23 0.73
C ILE A 35 1.42 4.23 -0.44
N PRO A 36 2.48 4.28 -1.28
CA PRO A 36 2.49 5.15 -2.45
C PRO A 36 1.45 4.72 -3.49
N ILE A 37 0.88 5.72 -4.16
CA ILE A 37 -0.11 5.57 -5.23
C ILE A 37 0.51 6.12 -6.51
N PHE A 38 0.83 5.24 -7.44
CA PHE A 38 1.43 5.59 -8.73
C PHE A 38 0.36 5.71 -9.82
N PRO A 39 0.51 6.65 -10.77
CA PRO A 39 -0.34 6.69 -11.95
C PRO A 39 -0.32 5.37 -12.71
N ASN A 40 -1.42 5.05 -13.37
CA ASN A 40 -1.51 3.88 -14.25
C ASN A 40 -0.79 4.11 -15.57
N ASP A 41 0.54 4.04 -15.51
CA ASP A 41 1.40 4.19 -16.67
C ASP A 41 1.40 2.88 -17.49
N GLN A 42 1.09 3.00 -18.78
CA GLN A 42 1.12 1.87 -19.72
C GLN A 42 2.55 1.50 -20.12
N ASP A 43 3.52 2.38 -19.87
CA ASP A 43 4.94 2.09 -19.98
C ASP A 43 5.44 1.46 -18.68
N ILE A 44 5.49 0.12 -18.68
CA ILE A 44 5.84 -0.67 -17.50
C ILE A 44 7.29 -0.44 -17.06
N ASP A 45 8.21 -0.23 -18.01
CA ASP A 45 9.61 0.05 -17.69
C ASP A 45 9.73 1.39 -16.96
N ARG A 46 9.00 2.42 -17.42
CA ARG A 46 8.97 3.72 -16.75
C ARG A 46 8.29 3.66 -15.39
N LEU A 47 7.24 2.86 -15.25
CA LEU A 47 6.56 2.64 -13.97
C LEU A 47 7.51 1.98 -12.97
N SER A 48 8.17 0.89 -13.35
CA SER A 48 9.14 0.17 -12.50
C SER A 48 10.23 1.12 -12.01
N ASN A 49 10.85 1.87 -12.93
CA ASN A 49 11.87 2.87 -12.57
C ASN A 49 11.35 3.99 -11.65
N THR A 50 10.04 4.27 -11.66
CA THR A 50 9.43 5.26 -10.77
C THR A 50 9.19 4.67 -9.38
N VAL A 51 8.78 3.40 -9.30
CA VAL A 51 8.67 2.66 -8.05
C VAL A 51 10.04 2.52 -7.38
N ASP A 52 11.05 2.07 -8.12
CA ASP A 52 12.42 1.85 -7.60
C ASP A 52 13.00 3.14 -7.02
N ARG A 53 12.91 4.26 -7.77
CA ARG A 53 13.37 5.57 -7.28
C ARG A 53 12.62 6.04 -6.04
N TRP A 54 11.35 5.70 -5.91
CA TRP A 54 10.58 6.07 -4.72
C TRP A 54 11.08 5.29 -3.50
N ILE A 55 11.31 3.98 -3.66
CA ILE A 55 11.83 3.10 -2.59
C ILE A 55 13.23 3.55 -2.18
N ASP A 56 14.12 3.84 -3.12
CA ASP A 56 15.47 4.35 -2.84
C ASP A 56 15.47 5.63 -1.99
N GLN A 57 14.44 6.47 -2.15
CA GLN A 57 14.33 7.76 -1.46
C GLN A 57 13.66 7.67 -0.08
N HIS A 58 12.70 6.76 0.09
CA HIS A 58 11.84 6.71 1.28
C HIS A 58 12.08 5.47 2.15
N GLY A 59 12.90 4.53 1.68
CA GLY A 59 13.15 3.25 2.32
C GLY A 59 12.13 2.18 1.92
N ASP A 60 12.24 1.04 2.58
CA ASP A 60 11.39 -0.12 2.32
C ASP A 60 9.91 0.18 2.63
N ILE A 61 9.04 -0.34 1.77
CA ILE A 61 7.58 -0.31 1.92
C ILE A 61 7.01 -1.71 1.92
N HIS A 62 5.78 -1.83 2.43
CA HIS A 62 5.04 -3.08 2.47
C HIS A 62 4.07 -3.26 1.30
N GLY A 63 3.96 -2.26 0.43
CA GLY A 63 3.17 -2.34 -0.80
C GLY A 63 2.93 -0.97 -1.43
N TYR A 64 2.41 -0.97 -2.65
CA TYR A 64 2.03 0.23 -3.39
C TYR A 64 0.77 -0.01 -4.22
N ILE A 65 0.09 1.07 -4.61
CA ILE A 65 -1.12 1.05 -5.43
C ILE A 65 -0.79 1.61 -6.81
N ILE A 66 -1.36 1.00 -7.85
CA ILE A 66 -1.43 1.58 -9.20
C ILE A 66 -2.86 2.08 -9.40
N GLU A 67 -3.00 3.37 -9.76
CA GLU A 67 -4.30 4.02 -9.91
C GLU A 67 -5.26 3.24 -10.81
N SER A 68 -6.49 3.01 -10.35
CA SER A 68 -7.52 2.27 -11.09
C SER A 68 -7.11 0.87 -11.58
N HIS A 69 -6.06 0.26 -11.01
CA HIS A 69 -5.60 -1.08 -11.36
C HIS A 69 -5.69 -2.04 -10.17
N GLY A 70 -4.98 -1.74 -9.09
CA GLY A 70 -4.87 -2.64 -7.94
C GLY A 70 -3.68 -2.26 -7.06
N PHE A 71 -3.27 -3.15 -6.18
CA PHE A 71 -2.10 -2.96 -5.35
C PHE A 71 -1.16 -4.16 -5.45
N TYR A 72 0.10 -3.92 -5.09
CA TYR A 72 1.15 -4.91 -5.05
C TYR A 72 1.73 -4.93 -3.64
N THR A 73 2.01 -6.13 -3.14
CA THR A 73 2.67 -6.40 -1.86
C THR A 73 3.54 -7.64 -2.01
N TRP A 74 4.43 -7.86 -1.05
CA TRP A 74 5.42 -8.94 -1.06
C TRP A 74 5.81 -9.30 0.36
N GLY A 75 6.47 -10.44 0.54
CA GLY A 75 7.02 -10.91 1.80
C GLY A 75 8.19 -11.87 1.57
N GLY A 76 8.91 -12.24 2.62
CA GLY A 76 9.99 -13.23 2.56
C GLY A 76 9.52 -14.65 2.24
N SER A 77 8.21 -14.91 2.35
CA SER A 77 7.56 -16.15 1.93
C SER A 77 6.19 -15.88 1.30
N VAL A 78 5.61 -16.90 0.64
CA VAL A 78 4.23 -16.82 0.11
C VAL A 78 3.23 -16.58 1.24
N ASP A 79 3.38 -17.26 2.38
CA ASP A 79 2.49 -17.07 3.54
C ASP A 79 2.58 -15.65 4.11
N GLU A 80 3.77 -15.06 4.09
CA GLU A 80 3.97 -13.67 4.50
C GLU A 80 3.33 -12.69 3.50
N ALA A 81 3.53 -12.91 2.20
CA ALA A 81 2.89 -12.10 1.18
C ALA A 81 1.35 -12.17 1.25
N LEU A 82 0.78 -13.35 1.52
CA LEU A 82 -0.66 -13.53 1.72
C LEU A 82 -1.17 -12.80 2.96
N ARG A 83 -0.42 -12.83 4.06
CA ARG A 83 -0.76 -12.07 5.27
C ARG A 83 -0.77 -10.56 5.01
N HIS A 84 0.23 -10.05 4.30
CA HIS A 84 0.27 -8.64 3.91
C HIS A 84 -0.89 -8.28 2.97
N LEU A 85 -1.21 -9.17 2.02
CA LEU A 85 -2.35 -9.00 1.11
C LEU A 85 -3.66 -8.85 1.89
N GLU A 86 -3.95 -9.77 2.82
CA GLU A 86 -5.16 -9.73 3.65
C GLU A 86 -5.21 -8.47 4.53
N ALA A 87 -4.09 -8.11 5.16
CA ALA A 87 -4.00 -6.92 5.99
C ALA A 87 -4.26 -5.63 5.20
N LEU A 88 -3.60 -5.48 4.04
CA LEU A 88 -3.76 -4.30 3.19
C LEU A 88 -5.15 -4.21 2.59
N GLU A 89 -5.76 -5.31 2.11
CA GLU A 89 -7.14 -5.28 1.60
C GLU A 89 -8.11 -4.78 2.66
N PHE A 90 -8.01 -5.30 3.89
CA PHE A 90 -8.89 -4.87 4.98
C PHE A 90 -8.70 -3.38 5.32
N LEU A 91 -7.44 -2.91 5.42
CA LEU A 91 -7.16 -1.51 5.70
C LEU A 91 -7.62 -0.59 4.57
N PHE A 92 -7.47 -1.00 3.31
CA PHE A 92 -7.97 -0.23 2.17
C PHE A 92 -9.50 -0.17 2.12
N ASP A 93 -10.21 -1.22 2.56
CA ASP A 93 -11.67 -1.19 2.68
C ASP A 93 -12.11 -0.16 3.73
N ILE A 94 -11.48 -0.16 4.91
CA ILE A 94 -11.73 0.84 5.96
C ILE A 94 -11.47 2.25 5.44
N GLU A 95 -10.30 2.51 4.87
CA GLU A 95 -9.94 3.82 4.36
C GLU A 95 -10.88 4.28 3.23
N SER A 96 -11.34 3.36 2.38
CA SER A 96 -12.33 3.68 1.34
C SER A 96 -13.64 4.16 1.97
N ARG A 97 -14.15 3.44 2.97
CA ARG A 97 -15.40 3.79 3.67
C ARG A 97 -15.28 5.13 4.40
N LEU A 98 -14.16 5.37 5.09
CA LEU A 98 -13.90 6.63 5.79
C LEU A 98 -13.87 7.83 4.83
N HIS A 99 -13.34 7.64 3.61
CA HIS A 99 -13.30 8.66 2.58
C HIS A 99 -14.57 8.72 1.70
N GLY A 100 -15.66 8.09 2.13
CA GLY A 100 -16.99 8.25 1.53
C GLY A 100 -17.38 7.22 0.47
N ALA A 101 -16.65 6.11 0.34
CA ALA A 101 -17.14 4.95 -0.38
C ALA A 101 -18.01 4.06 0.54
N ILE A 102 -19.29 4.41 0.63
CA ILE A 102 -20.44 3.65 1.20
C ILE A 102 -20.14 2.74 2.41
#